data_AF-A0A957J512-F1
#
_entry.id   AF-A0A957J512-F1
#
_cell.length_a   1.000
_cell.length_b   1.000
_cell.length_c   1.000
_cell.angle_alpha   90.00
_cell.angle_beta   90.00
_cell.angle_gamma   90.00
#
_symmetry.space_group_name_H-M   'P 1'
#
loop_
_entity.id
_entity.type
_entity.pdbx_description
1 polymer ?
#
loop_
_entity_poly.entity_id
_entity_poly.type
_entity_poly.pdbx_seq_one_letter_code
_entity_poly.pdbx_strand_id
1 'polypeptide(L)'
;MFTSTSAKRKSESGAWAITLSNNNNSKLVFDFFGPELLQGRTHNMKGVMSVTNILLNDALQAVGGISIEEVKQLLLGAEEETKEEGDQRLKNFLDKATSGQNQRLSDVIDHSFQIKQLLNLFALSNLLNAFNQNTLQALMLKSSQDHQQNKTLAPLHLFRGCFRCIAADHEIIQRATVQRRWNQDKLGEQYYQSEQAVELLVMDKLAIKAVAPFQHLLFDHADHLAVLTYFSETTHIHHVPYTDRFILVGVNYDRVSLVDNSSDDKTLTGRDFSAFELMAIPHEVGHYVYQHGKLENGKTFPEVSQKFKDNPYYQWCEEIFADLYGCIVAGPLSVFSMQAFLTSGDKERAWRDDNEHPTPILRSYILSEILRILRDVDKKGAKRYDFATVTRNLDEGWTEILEGWGYERIEKDKNRP
;
A
#
# COMPACT_ATOMS: atom_id res chain seq x y z
N MET A 1 -5.02 -29.44 15.15
CA MET A 1 -5.13 -28.90 13.78
C MET A 1 -6.61 -28.68 13.49
N PHE A 2 -7.03 -27.46 13.12
CA PHE A 2 -8.42 -27.17 12.78
C PHE A 2 -8.73 -27.68 11.36
N THR A 3 -9.87 -28.34 11.20
CA THR A 3 -10.25 -29.05 9.96
C THR A 3 -11.33 -28.31 9.18
N SER A 4 -12.09 -27.44 9.85
CA SER A 4 -13.10 -26.58 9.22
C SER A 4 -13.11 -25.17 9.81
N THR A 5 -13.51 -24.23 8.96
CA THR A 5 -13.71 -22.82 9.31
C THR A 5 -15.15 -22.48 8.93
N SER A 6 -15.90 -21.91 9.86
CA SER A 6 -17.19 -21.29 9.56
C SER A 6 -17.16 -19.85 10.03
N ALA A 7 -17.92 -18.99 9.39
CA ALA A 7 -18.06 -17.61 9.80
C ALA A 7 -19.55 -17.29 9.87
N LYS A 8 -19.96 -16.65 10.96
CA LYS A 8 -21.34 -16.19 11.14
C LYS A 8 -21.31 -14.72 11.51
N ARG A 9 -22.03 -13.90 10.76
CA ARG A 9 -22.27 -12.52 11.14
C ARG A 9 -23.22 -12.49 12.34
N LYS A 10 -22.83 -11.83 13.42
CA LYS A 10 -23.69 -11.63 14.60
C LYS A 10 -24.80 -10.67 14.22
N SER A 11 -26.04 -11.07 14.48
CA SER A 11 -27.25 -10.29 14.15
C SER A 11 -27.32 -8.96 14.90
N GLU A 12 -26.74 -8.90 16.10
CA GLU A 12 -26.83 -7.73 16.98
C GLU A 12 -25.74 -6.68 16.72
N SER A 13 -24.51 -7.11 16.38
CA SER A 13 -23.38 -6.20 16.22
C SER A 13 -22.90 -6.03 14.77
N GLY A 14 -23.44 -6.82 13.84
CA GLY A 14 -22.93 -6.89 12.46
C GLY A 14 -21.51 -7.46 12.33
N ALA A 15 -20.86 -7.80 13.46
CA ALA A 15 -19.49 -8.31 13.53
C ALA A 15 -19.42 -9.77 13.09
N TRP A 16 -18.27 -10.16 12.53
CA TRP A 16 -18.01 -11.54 12.17
C TRP A 16 -17.57 -12.35 13.39
N ALA A 17 -18.28 -13.43 13.66
CA ALA A 17 -17.86 -14.50 14.54
C ALA A 17 -17.31 -15.64 13.68
N ILE A 18 -15.99 -15.79 13.59
CA ILE A 18 -15.37 -16.93 12.90
C ILE A 18 -15.20 -18.05 13.90
N THR A 19 -15.68 -19.23 13.58
CA THR A 19 -15.45 -20.44 14.35
C THR A 19 -14.48 -21.35 13.60
N LEU A 20 -13.30 -21.58 14.17
CA LEU A 20 -12.42 -22.66 13.75
C LEU A 20 -12.76 -23.91 14.57
N SER A 21 -13.04 -25.02 13.89
CA SER A 21 -13.33 -26.30 14.54
C SER A 21 -12.40 -27.41 14.06
N ASN A 22 -12.08 -28.32 14.97
CA ASN A 22 -11.38 -29.56 14.68
C ASN A 22 -12.36 -30.75 14.70
N ASN A 23 -11.88 -31.95 14.32
CA ASN A 23 -12.69 -33.17 14.33
C ASN A 23 -13.16 -33.60 15.74
N ASN A 24 -12.65 -32.97 16.79
CA ASN A 24 -12.99 -33.26 18.19
C ASN A 24 -14.02 -32.25 18.75
N ASN A 25 -14.71 -31.49 17.90
CA ASN A 25 -15.68 -30.46 18.28
C ASN A 25 -15.12 -29.31 19.15
N SER A 26 -13.80 -29.17 19.28
CA SER A 26 -13.21 -27.98 19.90
C SER A 26 -13.43 -26.80 18.97
N LYS A 27 -14.09 -25.75 19.47
CA LYS A 27 -14.42 -24.53 18.73
C LYS A 27 -13.61 -23.37 19.27
N LEU A 28 -12.92 -22.66 18.39
CA LEU A 28 -12.30 -21.38 18.70
C LEU A 28 -13.11 -20.31 17.97
N VAL A 29 -13.76 -19.44 18.75
CA VAL A 29 -14.63 -18.37 18.24
C VAL A 29 -13.85 -17.07 18.30
N PHE A 30 -13.81 -16.35 17.18
CA PHE A 30 -13.15 -15.06 17.03
C PHE A 30 -14.21 -14.01 16.73
N ASP A 31 -14.28 -12.97 17.53
CA ASP A 31 -15.07 -11.78 17.23
C ASP A 31 -14.16 -10.72 16.58
N PHE A 32 -14.45 -10.34 15.35
CA PHE A 32 -13.73 -9.29 14.64
C PHE A 32 -14.25 -7.92 15.05
N PHE A 33 -13.52 -7.23 15.95
CA PHE A 33 -13.67 -5.81 16.22
C PHE A 33 -12.31 -5.13 15.98
N GLY A 34 -12.11 -4.56 14.80
CA GLY A 34 -10.95 -3.72 14.47
C GLY A 34 -9.88 -4.35 13.53
N PRO A 35 -9.14 -3.52 12.78
CA PRO A 35 -8.10 -3.92 11.82
C PRO A 35 -6.81 -4.51 12.44
N GLU A 36 -6.66 -4.44 13.76
CA GLU A 36 -5.45 -4.80 14.51
C GLU A 36 -5.40 -6.29 14.95
N LEU A 37 -6.52 -7.02 14.91
CA LEU A 37 -6.62 -8.36 15.54
C LEU A 37 -6.07 -9.54 14.73
N LEU A 38 -5.54 -9.30 13.53
CA LEU A 38 -5.12 -10.38 12.62
C LEU A 38 -3.70 -10.91 12.85
N GLN A 39 -2.81 -10.15 13.49
CA GLN A 39 -1.41 -10.52 13.63
C GLN A 39 -1.21 -11.87 14.34
N GLY A 40 -0.78 -12.89 13.58
CA GLY A 40 -0.04 -14.06 14.10
C GLY A 40 -0.84 -15.16 14.80
N ARG A 41 -2.16 -15.24 14.63
CA ARG A 41 -3.03 -16.13 15.46
C ARG A 41 -3.68 -17.31 14.72
N THR A 42 -3.54 -17.39 13.41
CA THR A 42 -4.01 -18.53 12.60
C THR A 42 -2.97 -19.66 12.61
N HIS A 43 -3.33 -20.78 13.23
CA HIS A 43 -2.40 -21.91 13.41
C HIS A 43 -2.22 -22.77 12.15
N ASN A 44 -2.90 -22.46 11.04
CA ASN A 44 -2.70 -23.11 9.74
C ASN A 44 -3.02 -22.19 8.55
N MET A 45 -2.28 -22.35 7.45
CA MET A 45 -2.42 -21.56 6.22
C MET A 45 -3.81 -21.70 5.59
N LYS A 46 -4.40 -22.91 5.66
CA LYS A 46 -5.77 -23.16 5.17
C LYS A 46 -6.79 -22.25 5.86
N GLY A 47 -6.66 -22.01 7.16
CA GLY A 47 -7.53 -21.12 7.91
C GLY A 47 -7.39 -19.67 7.44
N VAL A 48 -6.15 -19.19 7.26
CA VAL A 48 -5.86 -17.84 6.73
C VAL A 48 -6.51 -17.62 5.37
N MET A 49 -6.29 -18.54 4.43
CA MET A 49 -6.86 -18.46 3.09
C MET A 49 -8.40 -18.48 3.14
N SER A 50 -8.97 -19.31 4.02
CA SER A 50 -10.42 -19.41 4.19
C SER A 50 -11.02 -18.10 4.71
N VAL A 51 -10.40 -17.49 5.72
CA VAL A 51 -10.81 -16.18 6.26
C VAL A 51 -10.73 -15.11 5.18
N THR A 52 -9.63 -15.08 4.40
CA THR A 52 -9.47 -14.14 3.28
C THR A 52 -10.62 -14.25 2.28
N ASN A 53 -10.97 -15.46 1.84
CA ASN A 53 -12.05 -15.67 0.89
C ASN A 53 -13.43 -15.30 1.47
N ILE A 54 -13.67 -15.56 2.76
CA ILE A 54 -14.91 -15.17 3.44
C ILE A 54 -15.05 -13.66 3.47
N LEU A 55 -14.00 -12.94 3.88
CA LEU A 55 -14.01 -11.48 3.97
C LEU A 55 -14.17 -10.83 2.60
N LEU A 56 -13.48 -11.35 1.57
CA LEU A 56 -13.61 -10.86 0.20
C LEU A 56 -15.01 -11.09 -0.36
N ASN A 57 -15.58 -12.28 -0.17
CA ASN A 57 -16.94 -12.57 -0.60
C ASN A 57 -17.97 -11.66 0.08
N ASP A 58 -17.83 -11.45 1.40
CA ASP A 58 -18.71 -10.54 2.13
C ASP A 58 -18.57 -9.09 1.66
N ALA A 59 -17.35 -8.61 1.42
CA ALA A 59 -17.12 -7.26 0.89
C ALA A 59 -17.68 -7.10 -0.52
N LEU A 60 -17.44 -8.06 -1.43
CA LEU A 60 -17.99 -8.05 -2.79
C LEU A 60 -19.53 -8.11 -2.79
N GLN A 61 -20.12 -8.89 -1.90
CA GLN A 61 -21.57 -8.95 -1.75
C GLN A 61 -22.13 -7.65 -1.17
N ALA A 62 -21.46 -7.06 -0.18
CA ALA A 62 -21.87 -5.81 0.44
C ALA A 62 -21.77 -4.62 -0.52
N VAL A 63 -20.64 -4.52 -1.24
CA VAL A 63 -20.34 -3.41 -2.14
C VAL A 63 -21.01 -3.57 -3.49
N GLY A 64 -21.02 -4.76 -4.10
CA GLY A 64 -21.51 -4.93 -5.46
C GLY A 64 -22.68 -5.90 -5.63
N GLY A 65 -23.16 -6.53 -4.55
CA GLY A 65 -24.14 -7.62 -4.67
C GLY A 65 -23.60 -8.84 -5.41
N ILE A 66 -22.27 -8.97 -5.48
CA ILE A 66 -21.54 -9.96 -6.27
C ILE A 66 -21.11 -11.14 -5.38
N SER A 67 -21.35 -12.35 -5.86
CA SER A 67 -20.81 -13.57 -5.26
C SER A 67 -19.39 -13.89 -5.75
N ILE A 68 -18.61 -14.58 -4.92
CA ILE A 68 -17.27 -15.04 -5.28
C ILE A 68 -17.27 -16.02 -6.47
N GLU A 69 -18.35 -16.79 -6.68
CA GLU A 69 -18.52 -17.65 -7.84
C GLU A 69 -18.61 -16.85 -9.15
N GLU A 70 -19.34 -15.73 -9.14
CA GLU A 70 -19.41 -14.82 -10.29
C GLU A 70 -18.04 -14.18 -10.57
N VAL A 71 -17.28 -13.83 -9.53
CA VAL A 71 -15.91 -13.33 -9.69
C VAL A 71 -14.97 -14.40 -10.26
N LYS A 72 -15.07 -15.65 -9.78
CA LYS A 72 -14.27 -16.76 -10.34
C LYS A 72 -14.57 -16.96 -11.82
N GLN A 73 -15.84 -16.89 -12.24
CA GLN A 73 -16.21 -16.97 -13.65
C GLN A 73 -15.62 -15.82 -14.47
N LEU A 74 -15.62 -14.61 -13.93
CA LEU A 74 -14.98 -13.44 -14.54
C LEU A 74 -13.47 -13.68 -14.76
N LEU A 75 -12.77 -14.19 -13.75
CA LEU A 75 -11.32 -14.42 -13.83
C LEU A 75 -10.93 -15.62 -14.70
N LEU A 76 -11.68 -16.72 -14.64
CA LEU A 76 -11.37 -17.94 -15.41
C LEU A 76 -11.40 -17.71 -16.92
N GLY A 77 -12.29 -16.84 -17.40
CA GLY A 77 -12.36 -16.54 -18.82
C GLY A 77 -11.37 -15.45 -19.27
N ALA A 78 -10.57 -14.86 -18.38
CA ALA A 78 -9.61 -13.81 -18.73
C ALA A 78 -8.28 -14.35 -19.28
N GLU A 79 -7.98 -15.65 -19.11
CA GLU A 79 -6.70 -16.25 -19.52
C GLU A 79 -6.60 -16.52 -21.03
N GLU A 80 -7.73 -16.48 -21.77
CA GLU A 80 -7.78 -16.79 -23.21
C GLU A 80 -8.26 -15.61 -24.09
N GLU A 81 -8.54 -14.45 -23.49
CA GLU A 81 -9.19 -13.32 -24.15
C GLU A 81 -8.22 -12.20 -24.55
N THR A 82 -8.58 -11.46 -25.60
CA THR A 82 -7.90 -10.20 -25.93
C THR A 82 -8.18 -9.14 -24.85
N LYS A 83 -7.31 -8.12 -24.76
CA LYS A 83 -7.47 -7.02 -23.79
C LYS A 83 -8.85 -6.34 -23.89
N GLU A 84 -9.32 -6.12 -25.12
CA GLU A 84 -10.61 -5.50 -25.40
C GLU A 84 -11.79 -6.34 -24.90
N GLU A 85 -11.73 -7.67 -25.09
CA GLU A 85 -12.74 -8.61 -24.60
C GLU A 85 -12.76 -8.67 -23.07
N GLY A 86 -11.59 -8.73 -22.44
CA GLY A 86 -11.44 -8.68 -20.99
C GLY A 86 -12.00 -7.39 -20.39
N ASP A 87 -11.68 -6.24 -21.00
CA ASP A 87 -12.19 -4.93 -20.56
C ASP A 87 -13.71 -4.84 -20.73
N GLN A 88 -14.26 -5.34 -21.83
CA GLN A 88 -15.71 -5.35 -22.05
C GLN A 88 -16.43 -6.29 -21.07
N ARG A 89 -15.86 -7.45 -20.75
CA ARG A 89 -16.41 -8.36 -19.74
C ARG A 89 -16.39 -7.72 -18.34
N LEU A 90 -15.27 -7.11 -17.97
CA LEU A 90 -15.16 -6.37 -16.70
C LEU A 90 -16.20 -5.24 -16.64
N LYS A 91 -16.38 -4.49 -17.74
CA LYS A 91 -17.39 -3.44 -17.83
C LYS A 91 -18.80 -4.00 -17.62
N ASN A 92 -19.18 -5.06 -18.32
CA ASN A 92 -20.49 -5.72 -18.16
C ASN A 92 -20.71 -6.20 -16.71
N PHE A 93 -19.65 -6.70 -16.08
CA PHE A 93 -19.67 -7.13 -14.70
C PHE A 93 -19.89 -5.98 -13.71
N LEU A 94 -19.20 -4.85 -13.92
CA LEU A 94 -19.37 -3.63 -13.13
C LEU A 94 -20.76 -3.03 -13.33
N ASP A 95 -21.27 -3.00 -14.56
CA ASP A 95 -22.62 -2.52 -14.88
C ASP A 95 -23.68 -3.35 -14.13
N LYS A 96 -23.53 -4.68 -14.11
CA LYS A 96 -24.40 -5.56 -13.32
C LYS A 96 -24.35 -5.21 -11.84
N ALA A 97 -23.17 -5.01 -11.28
CA ALA A 97 -23.00 -4.67 -9.86
C ALA A 97 -23.64 -3.32 -9.49
N THR A 98 -23.58 -2.34 -10.38
CA THR A 98 -24.23 -1.03 -10.19
C THR A 98 -25.76 -1.07 -10.32
N SER A 99 -26.32 -2.14 -10.88
CA SER A 99 -27.78 -2.29 -11.04
C SER A 99 -28.49 -2.99 -9.87
N GLY A 100 -27.74 -3.36 -8.83
CA GLY A 100 -28.26 -4.12 -7.68
C GLY A 100 -29.30 -3.36 -6.85
N GLN A 101 -30.44 -4.00 -6.58
CA GLN A 101 -31.59 -3.40 -5.88
C GLN A 101 -31.36 -3.09 -4.39
N ASN A 102 -30.28 -3.59 -3.77
CA ASN A 102 -30.05 -3.52 -2.33
C ASN A 102 -29.22 -2.31 -1.88
N GLN A 103 -28.94 -1.35 -2.76
CA GLN A 103 -27.99 -0.27 -2.50
C GLN A 103 -28.56 1.08 -2.90
N ARG A 104 -28.39 2.07 -2.02
CA ARG A 104 -28.66 3.47 -2.35
C ARG A 104 -27.38 4.08 -2.92
N LEU A 105 -27.22 3.98 -4.24
CA LEU A 105 -26.01 4.43 -4.93
C LEU A 105 -25.91 5.96 -5.10
N SER A 106 -26.97 6.71 -4.80
CA SER A 106 -27.01 8.18 -5.01
C SER A 106 -25.89 8.91 -4.28
N ASP A 107 -25.45 8.37 -3.15
CA ASP A 107 -24.51 9.01 -2.24
C ASP A 107 -23.14 8.29 -2.25
N VAL A 108 -22.97 7.28 -3.11
CA VAL A 108 -21.77 6.44 -3.18
C VAL A 108 -20.76 7.08 -4.12
N ILE A 109 -19.55 7.31 -3.60
CA ILE A 109 -18.47 7.91 -4.38
C ILE A 109 -17.78 6.82 -5.20
N ASP A 110 -17.92 6.89 -6.53
CA ASP A 110 -17.20 6.06 -7.50
C ASP A 110 -17.24 4.55 -7.18
N HIS A 111 -18.47 4.03 -7.16
CA HIS A 111 -18.83 2.65 -6.85
C HIS A 111 -18.05 1.62 -7.68
N SER A 112 -17.99 1.82 -9.00
CA SER A 112 -17.31 0.91 -9.92
C SER A 112 -15.82 0.78 -9.60
N PHE A 113 -15.17 1.88 -9.18
CA PHE A 113 -13.78 1.85 -8.75
C PHE A 113 -13.59 1.04 -7.45
N GLN A 114 -14.47 1.18 -6.47
CA GLN A 114 -14.41 0.38 -5.23
C GLN A 114 -14.52 -1.12 -5.52
N ILE A 115 -15.45 -1.51 -6.39
CA ILE A 115 -15.59 -2.91 -6.81
C ILE A 115 -14.30 -3.38 -7.50
N LYS A 116 -13.74 -2.57 -8.41
CA LYS A 116 -12.46 -2.89 -9.07
C LYS A 116 -11.34 -3.15 -8.06
N GLN A 117 -11.25 -2.37 -6.98
CA GLN A 117 -10.22 -2.61 -5.95
C GLN A 117 -10.45 -3.90 -5.14
N LEU A 118 -11.70 -4.26 -4.86
CA LEU A 118 -12.02 -5.56 -4.25
C LEU A 118 -11.69 -6.73 -5.20
N LEU A 119 -11.94 -6.57 -6.50
CA LEU A 119 -11.54 -7.55 -7.51
C LEU A 119 -10.02 -7.69 -7.60
N ASN A 120 -9.27 -6.59 -7.50
CA ASN A 120 -7.80 -6.60 -7.43
C ASN A 120 -7.30 -7.37 -6.20
N LEU A 121 -7.88 -7.13 -5.02
CA LEU A 121 -7.56 -7.87 -3.79
C LEU A 121 -7.87 -9.37 -3.91
N PHE A 122 -8.97 -9.72 -4.59
CA PHE A 122 -9.31 -11.10 -4.88
C PHE A 122 -8.32 -11.76 -5.85
N ALA A 123 -7.93 -11.07 -6.92
CA ALA A 123 -6.92 -11.53 -7.86
C ALA A 123 -5.56 -11.75 -7.16
N LEU A 124 -5.14 -10.82 -6.30
CA LEU A 124 -3.92 -10.95 -5.51
C LEU A 124 -3.97 -12.17 -4.58
N SER A 125 -5.08 -12.38 -3.87
CA SER A 125 -5.29 -13.57 -3.02
C SER A 125 -5.14 -14.87 -3.82
N ASN A 126 -5.70 -14.93 -5.03
CA ASN A 126 -5.59 -16.12 -5.88
C ASN A 126 -4.15 -16.35 -6.37
N LEU A 127 -3.43 -15.29 -6.76
CA LEU A 127 -2.02 -15.40 -7.14
C LEU A 127 -1.17 -15.90 -5.98
N LEU A 128 -1.40 -15.38 -4.77
CA LEU A 128 -0.70 -15.84 -3.57
C LEU A 128 -1.02 -17.32 -3.24
N ASN A 129 -2.28 -17.72 -3.38
CA ASN A 129 -2.70 -19.10 -3.20
C ASN A 129 -2.03 -20.03 -4.22
N ALA A 130 -1.98 -19.63 -5.49
CA ALA A 130 -1.34 -20.37 -6.57
C ALA A 130 0.18 -20.47 -6.34
N PHE A 131 0.83 -19.38 -5.95
CA PHE A 131 2.25 -19.38 -5.59
C PHE A 131 2.54 -20.34 -4.43
N ASN A 132 1.75 -20.28 -3.35
CA ASN A 132 1.90 -21.18 -2.22
C ASN A 132 1.78 -22.66 -2.63
N GLN A 133 0.74 -23.01 -3.37
CA GLN A 133 0.45 -24.40 -3.75
C GLN A 133 1.41 -24.94 -4.81
N ASN A 134 1.61 -24.19 -5.90
CA ASN A 134 2.30 -24.68 -7.09
C ASN A 134 3.81 -24.47 -7.00
N THR A 135 4.27 -23.44 -6.29
CA THR A 135 5.69 -23.07 -6.23
C THR A 135 6.27 -23.40 -4.87
N LEU A 136 5.79 -22.76 -3.81
CA LEU A 136 6.43 -22.85 -2.50
C LEU A 136 6.39 -24.27 -1.92
N GLN A 137 5.22 -24.90 -1.88
CA GLN A 137 5.08 -26.26 -1.36
C GLN A 137 5.87 -27.29 -2.18
N ALA A 138 5.91 -27.14 -3.49
CA ALA A 138 6.71 -27.99 -4.37
C ALA A 138 8.21 -27.85 -4.08
N LEU A 139 8.72 -26.63 -3.95
CA LEU A 139 10.11 -26.35 -3.61
C LEU A 139 10.49 -26.87 -2.22
N MET A 140 9.61 -26.69 -1.22
CA MET A 140 9.82 -27.21 0.13
C MET A 140 9.85 -28.74 0.16
N LEU A 141 8.95 -29.41 -0.57
CA LEU A 141 8.93 -30.86 -0.69
C LEU A 141 10.22 -31.37 -1.33
N LYS A 142 10.63 -30.76 -2.45
CA LYS A 142 11.88 -31.09 -3.13
C LYS A 142 13.08 -30.90 -2.21
N SER A 143 13.21 -29.74 -1.57
CA SER A 143 14.30 -29.48 -0.61
C SER A 143 14.31 -30.49 0.54
N SER A 144 13.14 -30.86 1.07
CA SER A 144 13.04 -31.87 2.14
C SER A 144 13.50 -33.25 1.67
N GLN A 145 13.14 -33.66 0.44
CA GLN A 145 13.57 -34.90 -0.17
C GLN A 145 15.09 -34.91 -0.41
N ASP A 146 15.64 -33.82 -0.94
CA ASP A 146 17.08 -33.68 -1.18
C ASP A 146 17.87 -33.78 0.13
N HIS A 147 17.43 -33.10 1.20
CA HIS A 147 18.06 -33.20 2.52
C HIS A 147 17.94 -34.61 3.10
N GLN A 148 16.79 -35.28 2.93
CA GLN A 148 16.61 -36.66 3.36
C GLN A 148 17.55 -37.63 2.63
N GLN A 149 17.67 -37.50 1.30
CA GLN A 149 18.59 -38.31 0.48
C GLN A 149 20.05 -38.09 0.88
N ASN A 150 20.41 -36.83 1.14
CA ASN A 150 21.76 -36.45 1.56
C ASN A 150 22.03 -36.66 3.06
N LYS A 151 21.07 -37.20 3.83
CA LYS A 151 21.15 -37.39 5.29
C LYS A 151 21.53 -36.11 6.05
N THR A 152 21.02 -34.97 5.59
CA THR A 152 21.19 -33.66 6.23
C THR A 152 19.86 -33.13 6.76
N LEU A 153 19.89 -32.12 7.63
CA LEU A 153 18.68 -31.52 8.18
C LEU A 153 18.08 -30.51 7.20
N ALA A 154 16.78 -30.63 6.93
CA ALA A 154 16.07 -29.64 6.13
C ALA A 154 16.01 -28.27 6.85
N PRO A 155 16.03 -27.16 6.12
CA PRO A 155 16.04 -25.82 6.69
C PRO A 155 14.63 -25.39 7.15
N LEU A 156 14.08 -26.09 8.14
CA LEU A 156 12.71 -25.88 8.63
C LEU A 156 12.42 -24.43 9.09
N HIS A 157 13.45 -23.72 9.55
CA HIS A 157 13.34 -22.31 9.93
C HIS A 157 13.03 -21.41 8.72
N LEU A 158 13.64 -21.67 7.55
CA LEU A 158 13.34 -20.96 6.30
C LEU A 158 11.93 -21.28 5.84
N PHE A 159 11.52 -22.56 5.90
CA PHE A 159 10.16 -22.94 5.53
C PHE A 159 9.12 -22.22 6.39
N ARG A 160 9.34 -22.17 7.71
CA ARG A 160 8.48 -21.42 8.62
C ARG A 160 8.48 -19.93 8.31
N GLY A 161 9.64 -19.36 7.94
CA GLY A 161 9.77 -17.97 7.49
C GLY A 161 8.87 -17.68 6.29
N CYS A 162 8.98 -18.48 5.22
CA CYS A 162 8.16 -18.31 4.02
C CYS A 162 6.65 -18.40 4.30
N PHE A 163 6.21 -19.38 5.10
CA PHE A 163 4.79 -19.46 5.48
C PHE A 163 4.31 -18.27 6.31
N ARG A 164 5.17 -17.70 7.17
CA ARG A 164 4.83 -16.48 7.92
C ARG A 164 4.67 -15.28 6.99
N CYS A 165 5.56 -15.11 6.02
CA CYS A 165 5.45 -14.05 5.02
C CYS A 165 4.13 -14.16 4.23
N ILE A 166 3.81 -15.35 3.71
CA ILE A 166 2.53 -15.57 3.00
C ILE A 166 1.32 -15.31 3.90
N ALA A 167 1.39 -15.70 5.17
CA ALA A 167 0.31 -15.43 6.11
C ALA A 167 0.14 -13.92 6.34
N ALA A 168 1.24 -13.18 6.52
CA ALA A 168 1.23 -11.73 6.66
C ALA A 168 0.65 -11.03 5.42
N ASP A 169 0.97 -11.49 4.21
CA ASP A 169 0.40 -10.96 2.97
C ASP A 169 -1.13 -11.17 2.90
N HIS A 170 -1.61 -12.35 3.30
CA HIS A 170 -3.05 -12.57 3.44
C HIS A 170 -3.67 -11.68 4.51
N GLU A 171 -3.00 -11.43 5.63
CA GLU A 171 -3.49 -10.51 6.66
C GLU A 171 -3.61 -9.08 6.11
N ILE A 172 -2.69 -8.64 5.25
CA ILE A 172 -2.79 -7.35 4.53
C ILE A 172 -4.02 -7.33 3.62
N ILE A 173 -4.23 -8.39 2.81
CA ILE A 173 -5.41 -8.50 1.94
C ILE A 173 -6.70 -8.45 2.77
N GLN A 174 -6.76 -9.20 3.88
CA GLN A 174 -7.90 -9.22 4.79
C GLN A 174 -8.17 -7.82 5.37
N ARG A 175 -7.12 -7.13 5.83
CA ARG A 175 -7.22 -5.78 6.37
C ARG A 175 -7.74 -4.79 5.31
N ALA A 176 -7.12 -4.77 4.14
CA ALA A 176 -7.51 -3.91 3.02
C ALA A 176 -8.95 -4.16 2.56
N THR A 177 -9.40 -5.41 2.65
CA THR A 177 -10.77 -5.82 2.33
C THR A 177 -11.76 -5.31 3.38
N VAL A 178 -11.47 -5.50 4.67
CA VAL A 178 -12.35 -5.05 5.76
C VAL A 178 -12.49 -3.54 5.76
N GLN A 179 -11.41 -2.79 5.54
CA GLN A 179 -11.43 -1.32 5.49
C GLN A 179 -12.25 -0.77 4.32
N ARG A 180 -12.42 -1.55 3.23
CA ARG A 180 -13.24 -1.19 2.05
C ARG A 180 -14.67 -1.70 2.13
N ARG A 181 -15.01 -2.50 3.14
CA ARG A 181 -16.33 -3.10 3.29
C ARG A 181 -17.37 -2.01 3.58
N TRP A 182 -18.55 -2.14 2.99
CA TRP A 182 -19.72 -1.34 3.36
C TRP A 182 -20.38 -1.89 4.62
N ASN A 183 -20.86 -0.98 5.45
CA ASN A 183 -21.50 -1.27 6.71
C ASN A 183 -23.01 -1.36 6.55
N GLN A 184 -23.64 -1.97 7.54
CA GLN A 184 -25.08 -2.09 7.66
C GLN A 184 -25.38 -2.26 9.14
N ASP A 185 -26.25 -1.39 9.68
CA ASP A 185 -26.51 -1.32 11.11
C ASP A 185 -27.34 -2.51 11.59
N LYS A 186 -28.37 -2.92 10.82
CA LYS A 186 -29.11 -4.16 11.08
C LYS A 186 -29.23 -5.05 9.84
N LEU A 187 -29.27 -6.36 10.06
CA LEU A 187 -29.46 -7.33 8.97
C LEU A 187 -30.76 -7.03 8.20
N GLY A 188 -30.64 -6.84 6.89
CA GLY A 188 -31.75 -6.51 5.99
C GLY A 188 -31.90 -5.01 5.69
N GLU A 189 -31.19 -4.13 6.40
CA GLU A 189 -31.14 -2.70 6.08
C GLU A 189 -30.22 -2.41 4.87
N GLN A 190 -30.27 -1.19 4.35
CA GLN A 190 -29.40 -0.79 3.23
C GLN A 190 -27.94 -0.72 3.67
N TYR A 191 -27.03 -1.09 2.76
CA TYR A 191 -25.61 -0.87 2.97
C TYR A 191 -25.25 0.60 2.80
N TYR A 192 -24.31 1.08 3.60
CA TYR A 192 -23.68 2.39 3.46
C TYR A 192 -22.16 2.28 3.44
N GLN A 193 -21.52 3.18 2.71
CA GLN A 193 -20.06 3.24 2.59
C GLN A 193 -19.44 3.69 3.92
N SER A 194 -18.41 2.99 4.38
CA SER A 194 -17.65 3.38 5.57
C SER A 194 -16.73 4.57 5.28
N GLU A 195 -16.36 5.34 6.31
CA GLU A 195 -15.43 6.48 6.15
C GLU A 195 -14.07 6.02 5.64
N GLN A 196 -13.54 4.93 6.20
CA GLN A 196 -12.30 4.28 5.74
C GLN A 196 -12.35 3.91 4.26
N ALA A 197 -13.49 3.42 3.75
CA ALA A 197 -13.64 3.08 2.35
C ALA A 197 -13.58 4.32 1.43
N VAL A 198 -14.10 5.47 1.90
CA VAL A 198 -14.01 6.75 1.16
C VAL A 198 -12.56 7.23 1.13
N GLU A 199 -11.85 7.20 2.26
CA GLU A 199 -10.47 7.64 2.36
C GLU A 199 -9.53 6.78 1.51
N LEU A 200 -9.64 5.45 1.61
CA LEU A 200 -8.86 4.53 0.78
C LEU A 200 -9.13 4.70 -0.70
N LEU A 201 -10.36 5.05 -1.10
CA LEU A 201 -10.66 5.37 -2.50
C LEU A 201 -9.88 6.59 -3.00
N VAL A 202 -9.76 7.63 -2.17
CA VAL A 202 -8.95 8.81 -2.51
C VAL A 202 -7.48 8.42 -2.59
N MET A 203 -6.97 7.66 -1.61
CA MET A 203 -5.58 7.20 -1.56
C MET A 203 -5.23 6.30 -2.75
N ASP A 204 -6.08 5.35 -3.12
CA ASP A 204 -5.90 4.48 -4.29
C ASP A 204 -5.78 5.30 -5.57
N LYS A 205 -6.65 6.30 -5.75
CA LYS A 205 -6.61 7.18 -6.92
C LYS A 205 -5.33 8.03 -6.95
N LEU A 206 -4.87 8.51 -5.79
CA LEU A 206 -3.62 9.24 -5.69
C LEU A 206 -2.42 8.35 -6.01
N ALA A 207 -2.40 7.11 -5.50
CA ALA A 207 -1.35 6.14 -5.76
C ALA A 207 -1.30 5.77 -7.26
N ILE A 208 -2.44 5.54 -7.90
CA ILE A 208 -2.52 5.33 -9.37
C ILE A 208 -1.98 6.53 -10.13
N LYS A 209 -2.37 7.76 -9.73
CA LYS A 209 -1.84 8.99 -10.34
C LYS A 209 -0.35 9.15 -10.11
N ALA A 210 0.19 8.65 -9.00
CA ALA A 210 1.60 8.73 -8.70
C ALA A 210 2.44 7.79 -9.58
N VAL A 211 1.88 6.68 -10.05
CA VAL A 211 2.55 5.77 -11.00
C VAL A 211 2.54 6.34 -12.43
N ALA A 212 1.43 6.99 -12.82
CA ALA A 212 1.14 7.33 -14.22
C ALA A 212 2.30 8.02 -14.99
N PRO A 213 3.03 9.02 -14.44
CA PRO A 213 4.11 9.68 -15.18
C PRO A 213 5.26 8.76 -15.60
N PHE A 214 5.48 7.68 -14.85
CA PHE A 214 6.61 6.75 -15.02
C PHE A 214 6.16 5.33 -15.39
N GLN A 215 4.88 5.14 -15.71
CA GLN A 215 4.31 3.85 -16.09
C GLN A 215 5.04 3.22 -17.29
N HIS A 216 5.60 4.03 -18.20
CA HIS A 216 6.38 3.58 -19.34
C HIS A 216 7.69 2.85 -18.95
N LEU A 217 8.19 3.01 -17.72
CA LEU A 217 9.36 2.29 -17.21
C LEU A 217 9.00 0.87 -16.72
N LEU A 218 7.70 0.55 -16.62
CA LEU A 218 7.17 -0.71 -16.10
C LEU A 218 6.73 -1.63 -17.25
N PHE A 219 7.63 -1.83 -18.22
CA PHE A 219 7.38 -2.40 -19.56
C PHE A 219 6.54 -3.69 -19.60
N ASP A 220 6.68 -4.56 -18.61
CA ASP A 220 6.06 -5.89 -18.65
C ASP A 220 4.62 -5.89 -18.10
N HIS A 221 4.24 -4.88 -17.31
CA HIS A 221 3.00 -4.90 -16.52
C HIS A 221 2.22 -3.59 -16.46
N ALA A 222 2.67 -2.56 -17.19
CA ALA A 222 2.08 -1.22 -17.21
C ALA A 222 0.53 -1.24 -17.29
N ASP A 223 -0.03 -2.02 -18.21
CA ASP A 223 -1.47 -2.05 -18.46
C ASP A 223 -2.30 -2.83 -17.41
N HIS A 224 -1.64 -3.61 -16.56
CA HIS A 224 -2.30 -4.51 -15.61
C HIS A 224 -1.87 -4.27 -14.16
N LEU A 225 -1.16 -3.19 -13.90
CA LEU A 225 -0.67 -2.85 -12.58
C LEU A 225 -1.84 -2.39 -11.70
N ALA A 226 -2.13 -3.17 -10.67
CA ALA A 226 -3.09 -2.82 -9.64
C ALA A 226 -2.37 -2.12 -8.49
N VAL A 227 -2.80 -0.90 -8.17
CA VAL A 227 -2.29 -0.14 -7.03
C VAL A 227 -3.37 -0.12 -5.95
N LEU A 228 -3.02 -0.62 -4.77
CA LEU A 228 -3.90 -0.80 -3.63
C LEU A 228 -3.28 -0.16 -2.40
N THR A 229 -4.06 0.65 -1.69
CA THR A 229 -3.68 1.22 -0.40
C THR A 229 -4.38 0.50 0.75
N TYR A 230 -3.85 0.58 1.96
CA TYR A 230 -4.53 0.10 3.17
C TYR A 230 -4.03 0.88 4.37
N PHE A 231 -4.84 1.00 5.42
CA PHE A 231 -4.35 1.60 6.65
C PHE A 231 -3.45 0.63 7.42
N SER A 232 -2.34 1.14 7.93
CA SER A 232 -1.32 0.42 8.69
C SER A 232 -0.75 1.27 9.82
N GLU A 233 0.03 0.67 10.71
CA GLU A 233 0.69 1.39 11.82
C GLU A 233 1.76 2.39 11.34
N THR A 234 2.35 2.15 10.18
CA THR A 234 3.33 3.02 9.54
C THR A 234 3.03 3.14 8.06
N THR A 235 3.42 4.25 7.44
CA THR A 235 3.42 4.37 5.98
C THR A 235 4.59 3.56 5.43
N HIS A 236 4.33 2.71 4.44
CA HIS A 236 5.35 1.86 3.82
C HIS A 236 4.84 1.29 2.49
N ILE A 237 5.77 0.95 1.62
CA ILE A 237 5.53 0.02 0.52
C ILE A 237 5.64 -1.43 1.01
N HIS A 238 4.69 -2.27 0.61
CA HIS A 238 4.78 -3.71 0.83
C HIS A 238 5.14 -4.42 -0.48
N HIS A 239 6.34 -5.00 -0.52
CA HIS A 239 6.82 -5.74 -1.69
C HIS A 239 6.23 -7.14 -1.72
N VAL A 240 5.69 -7.51 -2.87
CA VAL A 240 5.05 -8.80 -3.11
C VAL A 240 5.97 -9.67 -3.98
N PRO A 241 6.77 -10.60 -3.42
CA PRO A 241 7.86 -11.24 -4.16
C PRO A 241 7.43 -12.25 -5.24
N TYR A 242 6.13 -12.56 -5.33
CA TYR A 242 5.56 -13.53 -6.27
C TYR A 242 4.75 -12.89 -7.40
N THR A 243 4.63 -11.56 -7.43
CA THR A 243 4.00 -10.84 -8.54
C THR A 243 4.44 -9.38 -8.55
N ASP A 244 4.75 -8.88 -9.73
CA ASP A 244 5.00 -7.48 -10.04
C ASP A 244 3.76 -6.80 -10.64
N ARG A 245 2.59 -7.43 -10.56
CA ARG A 245 1.32 -6.82 -11.02
C ARG A 245 0.63 -5.97 -9.96
N PHE A 246 1.20 -5.89 -8.75
CA PHE A 246 0.58 -5.22 -7.62
C PHE A 246 1.57 -4.27 -6.93
N ILE A 247 1.10 -3.06 -6.64
CA ILE A 247 1.73 -2.15 -5.68
C ILE A 247 0.82 -2.09 -4.46
N LEU A 248 1.36 -2.43 -3.30
CA LEU A 248 0.66 -2.32 -2.03
C LEU A 248 1.29 -1.21 -1.20
N VAL A 249 0.49 -0.21 -0.83
CA VAL A 249 0.94 0.94 -0.03
C VAL A 249 0.18 0.96 1.29
N GLY A 250 0.88 0.67 2.38
CA GLY A 250 0.38 0.91 3.74
C GLY A 250 0.45 2.40 4.04
N VAL A 251 -0.63 2.99 4.56
CA VAL A 251 -0.72 4.39 4.97
C VAL A 251 -1.02 4.46 6.46
N ASN A 252 -0.29 5.28 7.20
CA ASN A 252 -0.47 5.39 8.65
C ASN A 252 -1.89 5.85 9.04
N TYR A 253 -2.52 5.22 10.05
CA TYR A 253 -3.81 5.66 10.60
C TYR A 253 -3.70 6.76 11.69
N ASP A 254 -2.55 6.88 12.36
CA ASP A 254 -2.35 7.72 13.56
C ASP A 254 -1.86 9.14 13.28
N ARG A 255 -1.57 9.50 12.03
CA ARG A 255 -0.87 10.76 11.73
C ARG A 255 -1.76 11.96 11.45
N VAL A 256 -3.08 11.75 11.43
CA VAL A 256 -4.08 12.81 11.28
C VAL A 256 -4.06 13.72 12.51
N SER A 257 -3.26 14.78 12.46
CA SER A 257 -3.39 15.87 13.43
C SER A 257 -4.60 16.71 13.06
N LEU A 258 -5.60 16.75 13.96
CA LEU A 258 -6.68 17.73 13.92
C LEU A 258 -6.05 19.11 14.09
N VAL A 259 -5.97 19.89 13.01
CA VAL A 259 -5.64 21.30 13.14
C VAL A 259 -6.86 21.99 13.74
N ASP A 260 -6.71 22.53 14.96
CA ASP A 260 -7.78 23.18 15.75
C ASP A 260 -8.38 24.45 15.10
N ASN A 261 -7.93 24.85 13.91
CA ASN A 261 -8.57 25.90 13.09
C ASN A 261 -8.87 25.37 11.68
N SER A 262 -9.98 24.64 11.57
CA SER A 262 -10.57 24.06 10.37
C SER A 262 -11.39 25.03 9.50
N SER A 263 -11.40 26.34 9.81
CA SER A 263 -12.32 27.29 9.15
C SER A 263 -11.96 27.69 7.71
N ASP A 264 -10.83 27.23 7.15
CA ASP A 264 -10.43 27.53 5.75
C ASP A 264 -10.09 26.30 4.91
N ASP A 265 -10.17 25.08 5.45
CA ASP A 265 -9.83 23.88 4.68
C ASP A 265 -11.05 23.32 3.92
N LYS A 266 -11.22 23.77 2.68
CA LYS A 266 -12.11 23.12 1.71
C LYS A 266 -11.38 21.94 1.08
N THR A 267 -11.17 20.87 1.85
CA THR A 267 -10.66 19.60 1.31
C THR A 267 -11.63 19.05 0.26
N LEU A 268 -11.12 18.24 -0.67
CA LEU A 268 -11.89 17.59 -1.76
C LEU A 268 -13.10 16.76 -1.29
N THR A 269 -13.19 16.45 0.01
CA THR A 269 -14.27 15.67 0.65
C THR A 269 -14.97 16.38 1.81
N GLY A 270 -14.51 17.58 2.21
CA GLY A 270 -15.07 18.34 3.34
C GLY A 270 -14.84 17.71 4.72
N ARG A 271 -13.74 16.96 4.91
CA ARG A 271 -13.39 16.29 6.19
C ARG A 271 -11.93 16.50 6.56
N ASP A 272 -11.63 16.42 7.86
CA ASP A 272 -10.34 16.66 8.53
C ASP A 272 -9.28 15.59 8.20
N PHE A 273 -8.91 15.43 6.92
CA PHE A 273 -7.79 14.58 6.52
C PHE A 273 -6.57 15.46 6.19
N SER A 274 -5.47 15.30 6.92
CA SER A 274 -4.25 16.06 6.67
C SER A 274 -3.70 15.75 5.28
N ALA A 275 -3.83 16.70 4.36
CA ALA A 275 -3.39 16.56 2.96
C ALA A 275 -1.88 16.24 2.83
N PHE A 276 -1.09 16.51 3.87
CA PHE A 276 0.34 16.23 3.91
C PHE A 276 0.63 14.73 3.88
N GLU A 277 -0.06 13.89 4.66
CA GLU A 277 0.21 12.44 4.71
C GLU A 277 0.01 11.74 3.37
N LEU A 278 -0.94 12.23 2.56
CA LEU A 278 -1.18 11.72 1.22
C LEU A 278 0.05 11.88 0.31
N MET A 279 0.96 12.80 0.63
CA MET A 279 2.17 13.05 -0.15
C MET A 279 3.29 12.06 0.14
N ALA A 280 3.15 11.20 1.16
CA ALA A 280 4.01 10.05 1.33
C ALA A 280 3.71 8.94 0.28
N ILE A 281 2.48 8.89 -0.26
CA ILE A 281 2.11 7.87 -1.27
C ILE A 281 3.04 7.92 -2.50
N PRO A 282 3.32 9.09 -3.12
CA PRO A 282 4.33 9.18 -4.17
C PRO A 282 5.72 8.65 -3.79
N HIS A 283 6.18 8.87 -2.55
CA HIS A 283 7.44 8.33 -2.05
C HIS A 283 7.41 6.79 -2.06
N GLU A 284 6.36 6.19 -1.49
CA GLU A 284 6.20 4.73 -1.48
C GLU A 284 6.11 4.13 -2.89
N VAL A 285 5.41 4.80 -3.80
CA VAL A 285 5.39 4.39 -5.22
C VAL A 285 6.78 4.50 -5.85
N GLY A 286 7.60 5.48 -5.42
CA GLY A 286 8.98 5.64 -5.84
C GLY A 286 9.84 4.41 -5.53
N HIS A 287 9.66 3.78 -4.37
CA HIS A 287 10.32 2.50 -4.05
C HIS A 287 9.96 1.40 -5.04
N TYR A 288 8.69 1.30 -5.42
CA TYR A 288 8.28 0.33 -6.43
C TYR A 288 8.96 0.57 -7.77
N VAL A 289 8.95 1.82 -8.24
CA VAL A 289 9.57 2.19 -9.52
C VAL A 289 11.08 2.00 -9.47
N TYR A 290 11.73 2.22 -8.33
CA TYR A 290 13.13 1.90 -8.14
C TYR A 290 13.37 0.41 -8.43
N GLN A 291 12.68 -0.49 -7.73
CA GLN A 291 12.91 -1.93 -7.83
C GLN A 291 12.55 -2.52 -9.20
N HIS A 292 11.46 -2.05 -9.81
CA HIS A 292 10.86 -2.68 -10.98
C HIS A 292 10.99 -1.87 -12.28
N GLY A 293 11.31 -0.58 -12.20
CA GLY A 293 11.50 0.27 -13.36
C GLY A 293 12.73 -0.12 -14.14
N LYS A 294 12.57 -0.31 -15.45
CA LYS A 294 13.67 -0.58 -16.38
C LYS A 294 13.95 0.68 -17.21
N LEU A 295 15.22 0.91 -17.52
CA LEU A 295 15.65 1.94 -18.45
C LEU A 295 15.63 1.39 -19.89
N GLU A 296 15.84 2.26 -20.88
CA GLU A 296 15.90 1.87 -22.32
C GLU A 296 16.95 0.78 -22.60
N ASN A 297 18.02 0.72 -21.80
CA ASN A 297 19.06 -0.30 -21.90
C ASN A 297 18.73 -1.61 -21.16
N GLY A 298 17.51 -1.75 -20.65
CA GLY A 298 17.00 -2.91 -19.92
C GLY A 298 17.41 -2.98 -18.44
N LYS A 299 18.29 -2.10 -17.96
CA LYS A 299 18.77 -2.13 -16.57
C LYS A 299 17.74 -1.56 -15.60
N THR A 300 17.68 -2.12 -14.40
CA THR A 300 16.88 -1.57 -13.29
C THR A 300 17.64 -0.48 -12.54
N PHE A 301 16.93 0.34 -11.74
CA PHE A 301 17.59 1.34 -10.91
C PHE A 301 18.54 0.71 -9.86
N PRO A 302 18.20 -0.40 -9.16
CA PRO A 302 19.14 -1.13 -8.32
C PRO A 302 20.45 -1.47 -9.03
N GLU A 303 20.37 -1.98 -10.27
CA GLU A 303 21.56 -2.31 -11.06
C GLU A 303 22.40 -1.08 -11.43
N VAL A 304 21.75 0.06 -11.70
CA VAL A 304 22.44 1.33 -11.93
C VAL A 304 23.10 1.83 -10.65
N SER A 305 22.44 1.69 -9.50
CA SER A 305 22.96 2.12 -8.20
C SER A 305 24.20 1.34 -7.78
N GLN A 306 24.41 0.11 -8.26
CA GLN A 306 25.60 -0.70 -7.94
C GLN A 306 26.93 0.00 -8.25
N LYS A 307 26.95 0.99 -9.15
CA LYS A 307 28.14 1.82 -9.41
C LYS A 307 28.59 2.64 -8.20
N PHE A 308 27.72 2.82 -7.21
CA PHE A 308 27.97 3.54 -5.97
C PHE A 308 28.25 2.62 -4.78
N LYS A 309 28.37 1.29 -4.96
CA LYS A 309 28.51 0.32 -3.86
C LYS A 309 29.64 0.63 -2.85
N ASP A 310 30.71 1.28 -3.30
CA ASP A 310 31.87 1.63 -2.47
C ASP A 310 31.68 2.96 -1.73
N ASN A 311 30.57 3.68 -1.98
CA ASN A 311 30.17 4.88 -1.27
C ASN A 311 29.47 4.47 0.05
N PRO A 312 29.85 5.03 1.21
CA PRO A 312 29.21 4.71 2.50
C PRO A 312 27.70 5.00 2.51
N TYR A 313 27.21 5.88 1.64
CA TYR A 313 25.80 6.24 1.51
C TYR A 313 25.05 5.41 0.48
N TYR A 314 25.67 4.35 -0.08
CA TYR A 314 25.05 3.47 -1.07
C TYR A 314 23.69 2.92 -0.59
N GLN A 315 23.61 2.56 0.69
CA GLN A 315 22.39 2.02 1.30
C GLN A 315 21.19 2.98 1.20
N TRP A 316 21.42 4.29 1.08
CA TRP A 316 20.36 5.29 0.94
C TRP A 316 19.92 5.54 -0.50
N CYS A 317 20.51 4.88 -1.51
CA CYS A 317 20.19 5.16 -2.91
C CYS A 317 18.70 4.99 -3.21
N GLU A 318 18.07 3.98 -2.63
CA GLU A 318 16.63 3.72 -2.79
C GLU A 318 15.78 4.81 -2.15
N GLU A 319 16.07 5.21 -0.91
CA GLU A 319 15.36 6.30 -0.22
C GLU A 319 15.51 7.65 -0.93
N ILE A 320 16.73 7.99 -1.37
CA ILE A 320 16.99 9.24 -2.11
C ILE A 320 16.26 9.21 -3.45
N PHE A 321 16.19 8.04 -4.10
CA PHE A 321 15.40 7.87 -5.33
C PHE A 321 13.91 8.09 -5.06
N ALA A 322 13.37 7.48 -4.01
CA ALA A 322 11.97 7.62 -3.63
C ALA A 322 11.59 9.06 -3.26
N ASP A 323 12.46 9.78 -2.54
CA ASP A 323 12.33 11.22 -2.24
C ASP A 323 12.30 12.05 -3.54
N LEU A 324 13.24 11.79 -4.46
CA LEU A 324 13.30 12.45 -5.76
C LEU A 324 12.05 12.15 -6.60
N TYR A 325 11.59 10.91 -6.61
CA TYR A 325 10.39 10.49 -7.30
C TYR A 325 9.18 11.24 -6.76
N GLY A 326 9.01 11.28 -5.43
CA GLY A 326 7.97 12.04 -4.75
C GLY A 326 7.98 13.52 -5.14
N CYS A 327 9.17 14.14 -5.19
CA CYS A 327 9.34 15.52 -5.63
C CYS A 327 8.94 15.75 -7.09
N ILE A 328 9.24 14.83 -7.99
CA ILE A 328 8.86 14.96 -9.41
C ILE A 328 7.34 14.82 -9.58
N VAL A 329 6.72 13.88 -8.86
CA VAL A 329 5.30 13.56 -9.01
C VAL A 329 4.40 14.56 -8.29
N ALA A 330 4.68 14.86 -7.02
CA ALA A 330 3.85 15.72 -6.18
C ALA A 330 4.40 17.16 -6.05
N GLY A 331 5.57 17.44 -6.63
CA GLY A 331 6.17 18.78 -6.58
C GLY A 331 6.62 19.17 -5.17
N PRO A 332 6.77 20.48 -4.91
CA PRO A 332 7.14 21.03 -3.61
C PRO A 332 6.35 20.52 -2.40
N LEU A 333 5.09 20.14 -2.59
CA LEU A 333 4.22 19.71 -1.50
C LEU A 333 4.73 18.43 -0.82
N SER A 334 5.38 17.53 -1.58
CA SER A 334 6.05 16.35 -1.02
C SER A 334 7.16 16.72 -0.04
N VAL A 335 7.94 17.76 -0.35
CA VAL A 335 9.03 18.21 0.51
C VAL A 335 8.51 18.87 1.78
N PHE A 336 7.48 19.72 1.69
CA PHE A 336 6.86 20.30 2.87
C PHE A 336 6.26 19.23 3.79
N SER A 337 5.58 18.23 3.21
CA SER A 337 5.07 17.10 3.97
C SER A 337 6.19 16.32 4.67
N MET A 338 7.26 16.00 3.94
CA MET A 338 8.37 15.25 4.50
C MET A 338 9.09 16.05 5.58
N GLN A 339 9.35 17.34 5.38
CA GLN A 339 9.94 18.19 6.41
C GLN A 339 9.05 18.25 7.66
N ALA A 340 7.74 18.48 7.50
CA ALA A 340 6.80 18.45 8.62
C ALA A 340 6.89 17.13 9.40
N PHE A 341 6.93 16.00 8.68
CA PHE A 341 7.09 14.67 9.28
C PHE A 341 8.45 14.51 10.02
N LEU A 342 9.55 14.92 9.40
CA LEU A 342 10.88 14.83 10.02
C LEU A 342 11.00 15.71 11.27
N THR A 343 10.25 16.82 11.31
CA THR A 343 10.23 17.78 12.44
C THR A 343 9.26 17.41 13.56
N SER A 344 8.28 16.52 13.31
CA SER A 344 7.32 16.11 14.33
C SER A 344 7.90 15.11 15.35
N GLY A 345 9.13 14.64 15.14
CA GLY A 345 9.85 13.78 16.07
C GLY A 345 10.61 14.57 17.16
N ASP A 346 11.13 13.87 18.16
CA ASP A 346 12.03 14.48 19.14
C ASP A 346 13.41 14.81 18.53
N LYS A 347 14.14 15.73 19.15
CA LYS A 347 15.48 16.15 18.72
C LYS A 347 16.46 14.96 18.63
N GLU A 348 16.30 13.96 19.51
CA GLU A 348 17.17 12.78 19.49
C GLU A 348 17.00 11.95 18.21
N ARG A 349 15.77 11.80 17.73
CA ARG A 349 15.48 11.08 16.48
C ARG A 349 16.14 11.71 15.27
N ALA A 350 16.34 13.03 15.26
CA ALA A 350 16.94 13.73 14.12
C ALA A 350 18.37 13.27 13.79
N TRP A 351 19.05 12.63 14.75
CA TRP A 351 20.43 12.15 14.65
C TRP A 351 20.57 10.64 14.59
N ARG A 352 19.50 9.90 14.83
CA ARG A 352 19.55 8.44 14.84
C ARG A 352 19.64 7.93 13.40
N ASP A 353 20.76 7.28 13.11
CA ASP A 353 20.92 6.45 11.92
C ASP A 353 20.26 5.11 12.19
N ASP A 354 19.21 4.79 11.43
CA ASP A 354 18.53 3.50 11.46
C ASP A 354 19.13 2.50 10.46
N ASN A 355 20.18 2.90 9.73
CA ASN A 355 20.82 2.21 8.61
C ASN A 355 19.92 2.02 7.37
N GLU A 356 18.70 2.55 7.38
CA GLU A 356 17.74 2.42 6.28
C GLU A 356 17.57 3.76 5.57
N HIS A 357 17.47 4.86 6.33
CA HIS A 357 17.16 6.20 5.82
C HIS A 357 18.31 7.18 6.02
N PRO A 358 18.46 8.20 5.15
CA PRO A 358 19.22 9.39 5.52
C PRO A 358 18.68 9.96 6.83
N THR A 359 19.58 10.36 7.73
CA THR A 359 19.16 10.96 9.01
C THR A 359 18.21 12.13 8.76
N PRO A 360 17.18 12.37 9.59
CA PRO A 360 16.21 13.43 9.36
C PRO A 360 16.86 14.80 9.12
N ILE A 361 17.96 15.08 9.83
CA ILE A 361 18.72 16.30 9.63
C ILE A 361 19.27 16.42 8.21
N LEU A 362 19.86 15.35 7.68
CA LEU A 362 20.44 15.35 6.33
C LEU A 362 19.37 15.27 5.24
N ARG A 363 18.30 14.51 5.48
CA ARG A 363 17.20 14.31 4.52
C ARG A 363 16.52 15.62 4.14
N SER A 364 16.31 16.53 5.09
CA SER A 364 15.80 17.90 4.82
C SER A 364 16.67 18.65 3.80
N TYR A 365 18.00 18.57 3.93
CA TYR A 365 18.92 19.20 2.96
C TYR A 365 18.88 18.53 1.59
N ILE A 366 18.80 17.20 1.55
CA ILE A 366 18.70 16.43 0.30
C ILE A 366 17.46 16.88 -0.47
N LEU A 367 16.31 17.01 0.19
CA LEU A 367 15.06 17.44 -0.43
C LEU A 367 15.16 18.87 -0.99
N SER A 368 15.75 19.81 -0.25
CA SER A 368 16.01 21.16 -0.76
C SER A 368 16.93 21.15 -2.00
N GLU A 369 17.99 20.35 -2.01
CA GLU A 369 18.87 20.21 -3.17
C GLU A 369 18.17 19.55 -4.36
N ILE A 370 17.30 18.55 -4.15
CA ILE A 370 16.46 17.96 -5.19
C ILE A 370 15.62 19.06 -5.87
N LEU A 371 14.95 19.92 -5.12
CA LEU A 371 14.15 21.00 -5.68
C LEU A 371 15.00 22.04 -6.44
N ARG A 372 16.23 22.32 -5.99
CA ARG A 372 17.17 23.19 -6.73
C ARG A 372 17.57 22.56 -8.07
N ILE A 373 17.79 21.25 -8.11
CA ILE A 373 18.09 20.52 -9.35
C ILE A 373 16.87 20.54 -10.27
N LEU A 374 15.67 20.26 -9.76
CA LEU A 374 14.43 20.29 -10.52
C LEU A 374 14.16 21.68 -11.11
N ARG A 375 14.45 22.76 -10.39
CA ARG A 375 14.42 24.13 -10.94
C ARG A 375 15.28 24.28 -12.19
N ASP A 376 16.50 23.74 -12.17
CA ASP A 376 17.44 23.89 -13.28
C ASP A 376 17.04 23.03 -14.49
N VAL A 377 16.31 21.94 -14.26
CA VAL A 377 15.62 21.16 -15.31
C VAL A 377 14.40 21.94 -15.84
N ASP A 378 13.57 22.52 -14.97
CA ASP A 378 12.33 23.24 -15.32
C ASP A 378 12.60 24.56 -16.07
N LYS A 379 13.78 25.17 -15.89
CA LYS A 379 14.25 26.32 -16.71
C LYS A 379 14.29 26.02 -18.22
N LYS A 380 14.32 24.75 -18.61
CA LYS A 380 14.29 24.29 -20.01
C LYS A 380 12.86 24.02 -20.53
N GLY A 381 11.84 24.13 -19.67
CA GLY A 381 10.44 23.86 -19.97
C GLY A 381 9.49 24.97 -19.53
N ALA A 382 8.20 24.66 -19.42
CA ALA A 382 7.19 25.58 -18.90
C ALA A 382 7.24 25.61 -17.37
N LYS A 383 7.55 26.78 -16.79
CA LYS A 383 7.68 26.95 -15.33
C LYS A 383 6.40 26.52 -14.61
N ARG A 384 6.45 25.39 -13.92
CA ARG A 384 5.30 24.85 -13.18
C ARG A 384 5.25 25.35 -11.73
N TYR A 385 6.41 25.60 -11.12
CA TYR A 385 6.53 26.03 -9.74
C TYR A 385 7.62 27.10 -9.58
N ASP A 386 7.48 27.97 -8.58
CA ASP A 386 8.55 28.86 -8.15
C ASP A 386 9.50 28.15 -7.16
N PHE A 387 10.29 27.22 -7.70
CA PHE A 387 11.26 26.45 -6.91
C PHE A 387 12.27 27.33 -6.17
N ALA A 388 12.55 28.56 -6.65
CA ALA A 388 13.50 29.46 -5.99
C ALA A 388 12.93 29.97 -4.66
N THR A 389 11.68 30.41 -4.65
CA THR A 389 11.00 30.82 -3.41
C THR A 389 10.79 29.64 -2.48
N VAL A 390 10.36 28.49 -3.02
CA VAL A 390 10.12 27.28 -2.21
C VAL A 390 11.38 26.83 -1.48
N THR A 391 12.50 26.66 -2.20
CA THR A 391 13.76 26.19 -1.59
C THR A 391 14.27 27.14 -0.52
N ARG A 392 14.16 28.45 -0.75
CA ARG A 392 14.52 29.46 0.26
C ARG A 392 13.66 29.34 1.53
N ASN A 393 12.35 29.18 1.39
CA ASN A 393 11.45 29.02 2.54
C ASN A 393 11.74 27.74 3.33
N LEU A 394 12.07 26.64 2.63
CA LEU A 394 12.46 25.37 3.26
C LEU A 394 13.76 25.53 4.06
N ASP A 395 14.76 26.19 3.47
CA ASP A 395 16.04 26.48 4.14
C ASP A 395 15.85 27.37 5.37
N GLU A 396 15.08 28.46 5.23
CA GLU A 396 14.78 29.40 6.32
C GLU A 396 14.06 28.66 7.46
N GLY A 397 12.99 27.91 7.16
CA GLY A 397 12.26 27.15 8.17
C GLY A 397 13.09 26.04 8.82
N TRP A 398 13.97 25.37 8.07
CA TRP A 398 14.88 24.38 8.66
C TRP A 398 15.95 25.04 9.55
N THR A 399 16.47 26.20 9.14
CA THR A 399 17.41 26.99 9.95
C THR A 399 16.78 27.38 11.28
N GLU A 400 15.55 27.88 11.27
CA GLU A 400 14.82 28.26 12.48
C GLU A 400 14.64 27.07 13.45
N ILE A 401 14.37 25.88 12.91
CA ILE A 401 14.23 24.65 13.72
C ILE A 401 15.58 24.25 14.34
N LEU A 402 16.66 24.30 13.55
CA LEU A 402 18.01 24.01 14.05
C LEU A 402 18.47 25.03 15.10
N GLU A 403 18.21 26.31 14.91
CA GLU A 403 18.48 27.36 15.90
C GLU A 403 17.67 27.12 17.19
N GLY A 404 16.39 26.73 17.07
CA GLY A 404 15.56 26.31 18.19
C GLY A 404 16.09 25.07 18.93
N TRP A 405 16.86 24.22 18.26
CA TRP A 405 17.58 23.10 18.86
C TRP A 405 18.97 23.48 19.40
N GLY A 406 19.40 24.73 19.27
CA GLY A 406 20.68 25.25 19.77
C GLY A 406 21.86 25.08 18.83
N TYR A 407 21.62 24.88 17.52
CA TYR A 407 22.68 24.91 16.52
C TYR A 407 23.00 26.36 16.11
N GLU A 408 24.29 26.66 15.94
CA GLU A 408 24.77 27.98 15.49
C GLU A 408 25.06 27.96 14.00
N ARG A 409 24.64 29.02 13.30
CA ARG A 409 24.90 29.21 11.87
C ARG A 409 26.35 29.67 11.65
N ILE A 410 27.13 28.89 10.91
CA ILE A 410 28.58 29.10 10.75
C ILE A 410 28.91 30.17 9.69
N GLU A 411 28.14 30.32 8.61
CA GLU A 411 28.38 31.33 7.56
C GLU A 411 27.07 31.99 7.06
N LYS A 412 27.05 33.33 6.95
CA LYS A 412 25.92 34.11 6.38
C LYS A 412 25.98 34.22 4.85
N ASP A 413 27.15 34.02 4.25
CA ASP A 413 27.38 34.22 2.81
C ASP A 413 27.36 32.91 2.03
N LYS A 414 26.16 32.36 1.94
CA LYS A 414 25.59 31.54 0.86
C LYS A 414 24.25 31.05 1.40
N ASN A 415 23.23 31.08 0.56
CA ASN A 415 21.86 30.65 0.88
C ASN A 415 21.76 29.14 1.11
N ARG A 416 22.53 28.60 2.06
CA ARG A 416 22.57 27.21 2.50
C ARG A 416 22.52 27.23 4.03
N PRO A 417 21.58 26.50 4.66
CA PRO A 417 21.45 26.43 6.11
C PRO A 417 22.72 25.91 6.78
#